data_AF-A0A349BRI2-F1
#
_entry.id   AF-A0A349BRI2-F1
#
_cell.length_a   1.000
_cell.length_b   1.000
_cell.length_c   1.000
_cell.angle_alpha   90.00
_cell.angle_beta   90.00
_cell.angle_gamma   90.00
#
_symmetry.space_group_name_H-M   'P 1'
#
loop_
_entity.id
_entity.type
_entity.pdbx_description
1 polymer ?
#
loop_
_entity_poly.entity_id
_entity_poly.type
_entity_poly.pdbx_seq_one_letter_code
_entity_poly.pdbx_strand_id
1 'polypeptide(L)' 'MKESIKPNQNHSDTKKKQVTRLFDGISKSYDILNRIITLGIDVIWRKRVVNLLKNENPKSLLDIATGTGDLV' A
#
# COMPACT_ATOMS: atom_id res chain seq x y z
N MET A 1 -23.78 11.91 -9.57
CA MET A 1 -23.64 12.14 -8.13
C MET A 1 -22.67 11.10 -7.58
N LYS A 2 -21.44 11.47 -7.18
CA LYS A 2 -20.47 10.52 -6.62
C LYS A 2 -20.79 10.36 -5.12
N GLU A 3 -21.64 9.40 -4.78
CA GLU A 3 -21.81 9.01 -3.39
C GLU A 3 -20.64 8.12 -2.95
N SER A 4 -19.68 8.75 -2.25
CA SER A 4 -18.56 8.09 -1.59
C SER A 4 -19.01 7.72 -0.18
N ILE A 5 -19.44 6.48 0.01
CA ILE A 5 -19.60 5.88 1.33
C ILE A 5 -18.20 5.80 1.99
N LYS A 6 -18.06 6.20 3.27
CA LYS A 6 -16.92 6.05 4.26
C LYS A 6 -16.42 7.40 4.82
N PRO A 7 -15.99 7.53 6.10
CA PRO A 7 -16.03 6.66 7.29
C PRO A 7 -17.12 7.12 8.30
N ASN A 8 -17.29 6.40 9.42
CA ASN A 8 -18.47 6.41 10.32
C ASN A 8 -19.06 7.82 10.57
N GLN A 9 -20.27 8.06 10.06
CA GLN A 9 -20.95 9.36 10.11
C GLN A 9 -21.26 9.82 11.54
N ASN A 10 -21.24 8.89 12.51
CA ASN A 10 -21.54 9.16 13.91
C ASN A 10 -20.30 9.48 14.76
N HIS A 11 -19.11 9.64 14.16
CA HIS A 11 -17.89 9.98 14.88
C HIS A 11 -17.50 11.44 14.64
N SER A 12 -17.25 12.20 15.72
CA SER A 12 -16.95 13.64 15.68
C SER A 12 -15.58 14.00 15.07
N ASP A 13 -14.78 12.99 14.70
CA ASP A 13 -13.47 13.18 14.11
C ASP A 13 -13.55 13.56 12.63
N THR A 14 -12.63 14.40 12.16
CA THR A 14 -12.52 14.75 10.74
C THR A 14 -12.24 13.50 9.90
N LYS A 15 -12.70 13.49 8.63
CA LYS A 15 -12.46 12.38 7.68
C LYS A 15 -10.98 11.99 7.63
N LYS A 16 -10.05 12.95 7.69
CA LYS A 16 -8.61 12.71 7.72
C LYS A 16 -8.21 11.86 8.93
N LYS A 17 -8.64 12.22 10.14
CA LYS A 17 -8.35 11.45 11.36
C LYS A 17 -8.94 10.05 11.32
N GLN A 18 -10.17 9.92 10.83
CA GLN A 18 -10.82 8.61 10.71
C GLN A 18 -10.09 7.70 9.72
N VAL A 19 -9.62 8.25 8.59
CA VAL A 19 -8.80 7.51 7.61
C VAL A 19 -7.46 7.11 8.22
N THR A 20 -6.75 8.03 8.88
CA THR A 20 -5.48 7.73 9.57
C THR A 20 -5.65 6.59 10.57
N ARG A 21 -6.67 6.64 11.43
CA ARG A 21 -6.91 5.59 12.45
C ARG A 21 -7.24 4.23 11.83
N LEU A 22 -7.96 4.22 10.72
CA LEU A 22 -8.26 2.99 9.98
C LEU A 22 -6.97 2.38 9.42
N PHE A 23 -6.11 3.21 8.82
CA PHE A 23 -4.80 2.78 8.34
C PHE A 23 -3.86 2.35 9.46
N ASP A 24 -3.83 3.04 10.60
CA ASP A 24 -3.01 2.66 11.76
C ASP A 24 -3.36 1.24 12.24
N GLY A 25 -4.65 0.90 12.26
CA GLY A 25 -5.14 -0.42 12.67
C GLY A 25 -4.79 -1.57 11.72
N ILE A 26 -4.66 -1.30 10.41
CA ILE A 26 -4.38 -2.34 9.40
C ILE A 26 -2.94 -2.32 8.90
N SER A 27 -2.16 -1.28 9.19
CA SER A 27 -0.82 -1.06 8.65
C SER A 27 0.10 -2.29 8.83
N LYS A 28 0.06 -2.91 10.01
CA LYS A 28 0.86 -4.11 10.33
C LYS A 28 0.48 -5.36 9.53
N SER A 29 -0.77 -5.48 9.11
CA SER A 29 -1.30 -6.65 8.40
C SER A 29 -1.56 -6.38 6.93
N TYR A 30 -1.31 -5.16 6.44
CA TYR A 30 -1.64 -4.74 5.09
C TYR A 30 -0.94 -5.59 4.03
N ASP A 31 0.35 -5.91 4.21
CA ASP A 31 1.09 -6.75 3.27
C ASP A 31 0.59 -8.20 3.27
N ILE A 32 0.25 -8.75 4.45
CA ILE A 32 -0.35 -10.08 4.57
C ILE A 32 -1.71 -10.12 3.89
N LEU A 33 -2.55 -9.11 4.13
CA LEU A 33 -3.86 -8.99 3.51
C LEU A 33 -3.71 -8.93 1.99
N ASN A 34 -2.84 -8.07 1.48
CA ASN A 34 -2.56 -7.97 0.04
C ASN A 34 -2.09 -9.31 -0.53
N ARG A 35 -1.18 -9.99 0.17
CA ARG A 35 -0.66 -11.29 -0.24
C ARG A 35 -1.77 -12.33 -0.39
N ILE A 36 -2.74 -12.34 0.52
CA ILE A 36 -3.88 -13.26 0.52
C ILE A 36 -4.89 -12.87 -0.57
N ILE A 37 -5.37 -11.62 -0.59
CA ILE A 37 -6.44 -11.20 -1.51
C ILE A 37 -5.99 -11.20 -2.97
N THR A 38 -4.70 -11.02 -3.23
CA THR A 38 -4.13 -11.11 -4.59
C THR A 38 -3.71 -12.53 -4.95
N LEU A 39 -3.87 -13.51 -4.05
CA LEU A 39 -3.38 -14.87 -4.23
C LEU A 39 -1.89 -14.92 -4.62
N GLY A 40 -1.07 -14.02 -4.07
CA GLY A 40 0.36 -13.99 -4.41
C GLY A 40 0.74 -13.13 -5.61
N ILE A 41 -0.22 -12.59 -6.37
CA ILE A 41 0.07 -11.87 -7.62
C ILE A 41 0.93 -10.62 -7.39
N ASP A 42 0.75 -9.90 -6.27
CA ASP A 42 1.55 -8.69 -6.07
C ASP A 42 3.05 -8.96 -5.83
N VAL A 43 3.49 -10.18 -5.45
CA VAL A 43 4.93 -10.56 -5.48
C VAL A 43 5.43 -10.49 -6.92
N ILE A 44 4.65 -11.02 -7.86
CA ILE A 44 5.04 -11.11 -9.27
C ILE A 44 5.24 -9.70 -9.84
N TRP A 45 4.35 -8.77 -9.49
CA TRP A 45 4.47 -7.38 -9.90
C TRP A 45 5.70 -6.69 -9.31
N ARG A 46 6.03 -6.91 -8.02
CA ARG A 46 7.24 -6.36 -7.40
C ARG A 46 8.52 -6.86 -8.08
N LYS A 47 8.63 -8.18 -8.28
CA LYS A 47 9.74 -8.79 -9.03
C LYS A 47 9.86 -8.25 -10.44
N ARG A 48 8.73 -8.00 -11.10
CA ARG A 48 8.72 -7.40 -12.44
C ARG A 48 9.30 -5.98 -12.42
N VAL A 49 8.92 -5.15 -11.44
CA VAL A 49 9.48 -3.79 -11.28
C VAL A 49 10.99 -3.86 -11.07
N VAL A 50 11.47 -4.72 -10.17
CA VAL A 50 12.90 -4.90 -9.92
C VAL A 50 13.64 -5.35 -11.19
N ASN A 51 13.09 -6.29 -11.95
CA ASN A 51 13.71 -6.75 -13.19
C ASN A 51 13.74 -5.69 -14.29
N LEU A 52 12.71 -4.83 -14.39
CA LEU A 52 12.71 -3.71 -15.32
C LEU A 52 13.81 -2.71 -14.96
N LEU A 53 13.97 -2.40 -13.67
CA LEU A 53 15.00 -1.46 -13.20
C LEU A 53 16.42 -2.02 -13.33
N LYS A 54 16.62 -3.34 -13.17
CA LYS A 54 17.93 -3.98 -13.34
C LYS A 54 18.52 -3.74 -14.74
N ASN A 55 17.69 -3.73 -15.77
CA ASN A 55 18.13 -3.51 -17.15
C ASN A 55 18.72 -2.12 -17.37
N GLU A 56 18.32 -1.12 -16.57
CA GLU A 56 18.80 0.26 -16.65
C GLU A 56 20.14 0.47 -15.94
N ASN A 57 20.65 -0.55 -15.22
CA ASN A 57 21.89 -0.53 -14.45
C ASN A 57 22.11 0.76 -13.63
N PRO A 58 21.13 1.16 -12.78
CA PRO A 58 21.20 2.42 -12.06
C PRO A 58 22.31 2.38 -10.99
N LYS A 59 23.07 3.47 -10.88
CA LYS A 59 24.10 3.62 -9.82
C LYS A 59 23.52 3.88 -8.43
N SER A 60 22.28 4.37 -8.36
CA SER A 60 21.56 4.67 -7.13
C SER A 60 20.05 4.58 -7.38
N LEU A 61 19.31 4.13 -6.37
CA LEU A 61 17.85 3.98 -6.43
C LEU A 61 17.22 4.62 -5.18
N LEU A 62 16.07 5.26 -5.34
CA LEU A 62 15.25 5.81 -4.25
C LEU A 62 13.85 5.25 -4.36
N ASP A 63 13.40 4.53 -3.34
CA ASP A 63 12.01 4.08 -3.21
C ASP A 63 11.22 5.07 -2.35
N ILE A 64 10.25 5.76 -2.96
CA ILE A 64 9.45 6.78 -2.32
C ILE A 64 8.16 6.15 -1.81
N ALA A 65 7.83 6.37 -0.53
CA ALA A 65 6.67 5.77 0.11
C ALA A 65 6.68 4.22 0.09
N THR A 66 7.87 3.64 0.26
CA THR A 66 8.15 2.19 0.27
C THR A 66 7.33 1.38 1.29
N GLY A 67 6.68 2.05 2.25
CA GLY A 67 5.90 1.39 3.29
C GLY A 67 6.81 0.55 4.18
N THR A 68 6.58 -0.77 4.22
CA THR A 68 7.39 -1.75 4.96
C THR A 68 8.68 -2.15 4.25
N GLY A 69 8.91 -1.69 3.02
CA GLY A 69 10.09 -2.08 2.24
C GLY A 69 9.96 -3.43 1.54
N ASP A 70 8.74 -3.94 1.33
CA ASP A 70 8.47 -5.25 0.70
C ASP A 70 8.80 -5.30 -0.82
N LEU A 71 9.44 -4.26 -1.38
CA LEU A 71 9.90 -4.25 -2.76
C LEU A 71 11.22 -5.04 -2.87
N VAL A 72 11.11 -6.32 -3.26
CA VAL A 72 12.23 -7.27 -3.47
C VAL A 72 12.19 -7.99 -4.81
#